data_AF-A0A7V3I3D9-F1
#
_entry.id   AF-A0A7V3I3D9-F1
#
_cell.length_a   1.000
_cell.length_b   1.000
_cell.length_c   1.000
_cell.angle_alpha   90.00
_cell.angle_beta   90.00
_cell.angle_gamma   90.00
#
_symmetry.space_group_name_H-M   'P 1'
#
loop_
_entity.id
_entity.type
_entity.pdbx_description
1 polymer ?
#
loop_
_entity_poly.entity_id
_entity_poly.type
_entity_poly.pdbx_seq_one_letter_code
_entity_poly.pdbx_strand_id
1 'polypeptide(L)'
;MENPPTQPDPRAARRPHRRAGRSCRKSTLPNGTLPTGETRPMKLCVSLLAAALALSMGLPTQAVETTVWQIGNLDDNYAELAISGSYAAYPRQFPRDVSFTVGKDDPAKSWPFIHPGPDDVRARPRAHYSKTHPFAVRFDLPEQPKGIFTL
;
A
#
# COMPACT_ATOMS: atom_id res chain seq x y z
N MET A 1 40.42 15.80 -19.35
CA MET A 1 39.85 16.87 -20.20
C MET A 1 38.55 17.29 -19.56
N GLU A 2 38.68 18.24 -18.64
CA GLU A 2 37.59 18.89 -17.91
C GLU A 2 36.95 19.98 -18.76
N ASN A 3 35.64 20.17 -18.59
CA ASN A 3 35.03 21.48 -18.36
C ASN A 3 33.56 21.34 -17.94
N PRO A 4 33.22 21.75 -16.72
CA PRO A 4 31.95 22.43 -16.41
C PRO A 4 32.24 23.83 -15.83
N PRO A 5 31.26 24.66 -15.45
CA PRO A 5 29.93 24.95 -16.00
C PRO A 5 29.81 26.47 -16.34
N THR A 6 28.65 26.97 -16.77
CA THR A 6 28.41 28.43 -16.83
C THR A 6 27.08 28.77 -16.18
N GLN A 7 27.15 29.22 -14.92
CA GLN A 7 26.07 29.93 -14.23
C GLN A 7 26.21 31.44 -14.50
N PRO A 8 25.10 32.20 -14.64
CA PRO A 8 25.14 33.66 -14.73
C PRO A 8 25.29 34.36 -13.36
N ASP A 9 26.02 35.48 -13.40
CA ASP A 9 26.57 36.31 -12.31
C ASP A 9 25.51 37.08 -11.49
N PRO A 10 25.59 37.05 -10.14
CA PRO A 10 24.76 37.85 -9.23
C PRO A 10 25.45 39.17 -8.84
N ARG A 11 25.32 40.24 -9.63
CA ARG A 11 25.77 41.59 -9.20
C ARG A 11 25.17 42.74 -10.03
N ALA A 12 23.94 43.12 -9.72
CA ALA A 12 23.40 44.44 -10.09
C ALA A 12 23.22 45.31 -8.83
N ALA A 13 24.20 46.18 -8.63
CA ALA A 13 24.12 47.54 -8.10
C ALA A 13 23.43 47.80 -6.73
N ARG A 14 24.29 47.98 -5.71
CA ARG A 14 24.09 48.91 -4.59
C ARG A 14 24.06 50.36 -5.10
N ARG A 15 23.26 51.25 -4.48
CA ARG A 15 23.64 52.58 -3.92
C ARG A 15 22.41 53.42 -3.45
N PRO A 16 22.58 54.48 -2.62
CA PRO A 16 21.78 54.65 -1.40
C PRO A 16 21.11 56.03 -1.19
N HIS A 17 20.38 56.14 -0.06
CA HIS A 17 20.08 57.32 0.80
C HIS A 17 19.71 58.68 0.18
N ARG A 18 18.55 59.25 0.58
CA ARG A 18 18.47 60.42 1.51
C ARG A 18 17.05 61.01 1.70
N ARG A 19 16.82 61.41 2.96
CA ARG A 19 16.03 62.55 3.53
C ARG A 19 14.51 62.57 3.27
N ALA A 20 13.69 62.41 4.31
CA ALA A 20 13.40 63.33 5.43
C ALA A 20 12.58 64.56 5.01
N GLY A 21 11.28 64.50 5.29
CA GLY A 21 10.34 65.63 5.29
C GLY A 21 9.35 65.45 6.43
N ARG A 22 9.52 66.23 7.49
CA ARG A 22 8.63 66.30 8.66
C ARG A 22 7.36 67.06 8.25
N SER A 23 6.20 66.61 8.70
CA SER A 23 5.06 67.51 8.88
C SER A 23 4.34 67.17 10.18
N CYS A 24 4.55 68.03 11.16
CA CYS A 24 3.80 68.12 12.39
C CYS A 24 2.35 68.55 12.07
N ARG A 25 1.36 67.79 12.54
CA ARG A 25 0.05 68.37 12.89
C ARG A 25 -0.27 67.96 14.33
N LYS A 26 -0.28 68.96 15.20
CA LYS A 26 -0.93 68.90 16.52
C LYS A 26 -2.43 68.79 16.26
N SER A 27 -3.07 67.77 16.81
CA SER A 27 -4.52 67.80 17.04
C SER A 27 -4.79 67.29 18.45
N THR A 28 -5.27 68.23 19.23
CA THR A 28 -5.75 68.19 20.61
C THR A 28 -6.69 67.00 20.88
N LEU A 29 -6.46 66.30 22.00
CA LEU A 29 -7.40 65.35 22.60
C LEU A 29 -8.60 66.10 23.22
N PRO A 30 -9.81 65.57 23.10
CA PRO A 30 -10.78 65.65 24.19
C PRO A 30 -10.94 64.27 24.86
N ASN A 31 -11.01 64.35 26.20
CA ASN A 31 -11.35 63.28 27.12
C ASN A 31 -12.68 62.59 26.78
N GLY A 32 -12.74 61.31 27.13
CA GLY A 32 -13.94 60.67 27.67
C GLY A 32 -14.84 60.01 26.64
N THR A 33 -14.89 58.68 26.67
CA THR A 33 -16.08 57.86 27.02
C THR A 33 -15.82 56.43 26.56
N LEU A 34 -15.76 55.49 27.51
CA LEU A 34 -15.82 54.05 27.26
C LEU A 34 -17.18 53.70 26.65
N PRO A 35 -17.25 53.00 25.50
CA PRO A 35 -18.44 52.25 25.16
C PRO A 35 -18.36 50.85 25.79
N THR A 36 -19.37 50.63 26.61
CA THR A 36 -19.84 49.42 27.25
C THR A 36 -19.91 48.20 26.32
N GLY A 37 -19.38 47.07 26.80
CA GLY A 37 -19.87 45.70 26.61
C GLY A 37 -20.40 45.26 25.25
N GLU A 38 -19.55 44.64 24.44
CA GLU A 38 -19.98 43.60 23.49
C GLU A 38 -19.64 42.22 24.08
N THR A 39 -20.64 41.57 24.66
CA THR A 39 -20.59 40.14 24.97
C THR A 39 -20.71 39.37 23.66
N ARG A 40 -19.56 39.07 23.04
CA ARG A 40 -19.50 38.09 21.94
C ARG A 40 -20.10 36.76 22.42
N PRO A 41 -21.01 36.12 21.67
CA PRO A 41 -21.69 34.91 22.11
C PRO A 41 -20.69 33.74 22.14
N MET A 42 -20.06 33.55 23.29
CA MET A 42 -19.14 32.45 23.66
C MET A 42 -19.71 31.05 23.37
N LYS A 43 -21.03 30.96 23.16
CA LYS A 43 -21.74 29.73 22.76
C LYS A 43 -21.40 29.28 21.33
N LEU A 44 -21.15 30.19 20.38
CA LEU A 44 -20.85 29.80 18.99
C LEU A 44 -19.51 29.08 18.85
N CYS A 45 -18.48 29.55 19.58
CA CYS A 45 -17.15 28.94 19.54
C CYS A 45 -17.13 27.55 20.18
N VAL A 46 -17.90 27.34 21.26
CA VAL A 46 -17.99 26.04 21.94
C VAL A 46 -18.70 25.00 21.07
N SER A 47 -19.76 25.40 20.35
CA SER A 47 -20.50 24.51 19.45
C SER A 47 -19.68 24.09 18.22
N LEU A 48 -18.91 25.00 17.63
CA LEU A 48 -18.02 24.70 16.50
C LEU A 48 -16.88 23.77 16.91
N LEU A 49 -16.34 23.91 18.12
CA LEU A 49 -15.31 23.00 18.65
C LEU A 49 -15.87 21.60 18.91
N ALA A 50 -17.09 21.49 19.45
CA ALA A 50 -17.74 20.21 19.71
C ALA A 50 -18.10 19.47 18.41
N ALA A 51 -18.55 20.19 17.37
CA ALA A 51 -18.82 19.62 16.06
C ALA A 51 -17.53 19.14 15.35
N ALA A 52 -16.43 19.89 15.47
CA ALA A 52 -15.12 19.47 14.95
C ALA A 52 -14.55 18.26 15.71
N LEU A 53 -14.79 18.16 17.02
CA LEU A 53 -14.35 17.02 17.84
C LEU A 53 -15.19 15.76 17.55
N ALA A 54 -16.50 15.90 17.32
CA ALA A 54 -17.37 14.79 16.91
C ALA A 54 -16.99 14.26 15.50
N LEU A 55 -16.50 15.11 14.60
CA LEU A 55 -16.03 14.71 13.27
C LEU A 55 -14.66 14.01 13.30
N SER A 56 -13.93 14.08 14.42
CA SER A 56 -12.65 13.40 14.62
C SER A 56 -12.77 12.00 15.25
N MET A 57 -13.99 11.57 15.62
CA MET A 57 -14.25 10.18 15.97
C MET A 57 -14.16 9.34 14.69
N GLY A 58 -13.01 8.67 14.54
CA GLY A 58 -12.54 8.06 13.30
C GLY A 58 -13.58 7.24 12.55
N LEU A 59 -13.61 7.45 11.23
CA LEU A 59 -14.24 6.52 10.31
C LEU A 59 -13.60 5.13 10.52
N PRO A 60 -14.40 4.04 10.55
CA PRO A 60 -13.82 2.70 10.58
C PRO A 60 -12.93 2.52 9.35
N THR A 61 -11.62 2.37 9.57
CA THR A 61 -10.71 1.94 8.51
C THR A 61 -10.95 0.45 8.28
N GLN A 62 -11.64 0.11 7.20
CA GLN A 62 -11.74 -1.28 6.77
C GLN A 62 -10.39 -1.66 6.17
N ALA A 63 -9.73 -2.66 6.74
CA ALA A 63 -8.56 -3.25 6.12
C ALA A 63 -9.02 -3.95 4.84
N VAL A 64 -8.63 -3.41 3.69
CA VAL A 64 -8.93 -4.01 2.38
C VAL A 64 -8.03 -5.24 2.23
N GLU A 65 -8.63 -6.42 2.26
CA GLU A 65 -7.94 -7.65 1.89
C GLU A 65 -7.56 -7.59 0.41
N THR A 66 -6.29 -7.86 0.11
CA THR A 66 -5.78 -7.83 -1.26
C THR A 66 -5.14 -9.17 -1.57
N THR A 67 -5.64 -9.84 -2.61
CA THR A 67 -5.05 -11.07 -3.12
C THR A 67 -3.68 -10.76 -3.73
N VAL A 68 -2.63 -11.27 -3.11
CA VAL A 68 -1.25 -11.11 -3.60
C VAL A 68 -0.99 -12.00 -4.81
N TRP A 69 -1.49 -13.24 -4.76
CA TRP A 69 -1.47 -14.19 -5.85
C TRP A 69 -2.54 -15.27 -5.62
N GLN A 70 -2.91 -15.96 -6.70
CA GLN A 70 -3.85 -17.07 -6.68
C GLN A 70 -3.46 -18.06 -7.78
N ILE A 71 -3.64 -19.36 -7.52
CA ILE A 71 -3.48 -20.42 -8.51
C ILE A 71 -4.86 -21.06 -8.69
N GLY A 72 -5.38 -21.03 -9.90
CA GLY A 72 -6.76 -21.45 -10.18
C GLY A 72 -7.80 -20.49 -9.57
N ASN A 73 -9.00 -21.00 -9.36
CA ASN A 73 -10.19 -20.32 -8.85
C ASN A 73 -10.61 -20.92 -7.50
N LEU A 74 -11.15 -20.07 -6.63
CA LEU A 74 -11.73 -20.49 -5.35
C LEU A 74 -13.23 -20.81 -5.54
N ASP A 75 -13.52 -21.84 -6.32
CA ASP A 75 -14.87 -22.20 -6.76
C ASP A 75 -15.24 -23.67 -6.50
N ASP A 76 -14.49 -24.36 -5.65
CA ASP A 76 -14.59 -25.80 -5.36
C ASP A 76 -14.45 -26.72 -6.61
N ASN A 77 -13.89 -26.20 -7.71
CA ASN A 77 -13.70 -26.94 -8.95
C ASN A 77 -12.22 -27.02 -9.36
N TYR A 78 -11.67 -28.22 -9.35
CA TYR A 78 -10.27 -28.46 -9.72
C TYR A 78 -10.07 -28.84 -11.20
N ALA A 79 -11.11 -28.82 -12.03
CA ALA A 79 -11.05 -29.30 -13.43
C ALA A 79 -10.06 -28.50 -14.29
N GLU A 80 -9.84 -27.24 -13.95
CA GLU A 80 -8.89 -26.33 -14.61
C GLU A 80 -7.42 -26.57 -14.23
N LEU A 81 -7.15 -27.43 -13.25
CA LEU A 81 -5.81 -27.77 -12.82
C LEU A 81 -5.27 -28.97 -13.62
N ALA A 82 -3.94 -29.09 -13.66
CA ALA A 82 -3.30 -30.20 -14.33
C ALA A 82 -3.70 -31.55 -13.74
N ILE A 83 -3.67 -32.58 -14.59
CA ILE A 83 -3.99 -33.97 -14.26
C ILE A 83 -5.34 -34.17 -13.54
N SER A 84 -6.31 -33.27 -13.74
CA SER A 84 -7.63 -33.32 -13.11
C SER A 84 -8.28 -34.71 -13.29
N GLY A 85 -8.67 -35.31 -12.17
CA GLY A 85 -9.25 -36.67 -12.13
C GLY A 85 -8.25 -37.82 -12.41
N SER A 86 -6.96 -37.54 -12.61
CA SER A 86 -5.95 -38.55 -12.97
C SER A 86 -4.73 -38.52 -12.04
N TYR A 87 -4.91 -38.95 -10.80
CA TYR A 87 -3.82 -39.06 -9.82
C TYR A 87 -2.62 -39.90 -10.31
N ALA A 88 -2.90 -40.96 -11.08
CA ALA A 88 -1.87 -41.85 -11.61
C ALA A 88 -0.93 -41.17 -12.63
N ALA A 89 -1.31 -40.01 -13.17
CA ALA A 89 -0.49 -39.26 -14.12
C ALA A 89 0.63 -38.45 -13.45
N TYR A 90 0.56 -38.21 -12.13
CA TYR A 90 1.52 -37.35 -11.42
C TYR A 90 2.99 -37.70 -11.68
N PRO A 91 3.46 -38.97 -11.51
CA PRO A 91 4.88 -39.29 -11.71
C PRO A 91 5.36 -39.08 -13.15
N ARG A 92 4.45 -39.14 -14.13
CA ARG A 92 4.78 -38.94 -15.54
C ARG A 92 4.82 -37.45 -15.89
N GLN A 93 3.87 -36.67 -15.37
CA GLN A 93 3.70 -35.26 -15.73
C GLN A 93 4.55 -34.33 -14.86
N PHE A 94 4.85 -34.73 -13.62
CA PHE A 94 5.67 -33.99 -12.66
C PHE A 94 6.86 -34.84 -12.17
N PRO A 95 7.76 -35.28 -13.08
CA PRO A 95 8.89 -36.14 -12.69
C PRO A 95 9.93 -35.42 -11.81
N ARG A 96 9.90 -34.08 -11.81
CA ARG A 96 10.79 -33.21 -11.02
C ARG A 96 10.03 -32.40 -9.96
N ASP A 97 8.86 -32.89 -9.56
CA ASP A 97 7.94 -32.19 -8.67
C ASP A 97 7.50 -30.82 -9.25
N VAL A 98 6.82 -30.00 -8.44
CA VAL A 98 6.11 -28.81 -8.93
C VAL A 98 6.92 -27.54 -8.68
N SER A 99 7.08 -26.75 -9.72
CA SER A 99 7.68 -25.41 -9.67
C SER A 99 6.81 -24.50 -10.52
N PHE A 100 6.07 -23.61 -9.87
CA PHE A 100 5.07 -22.76 -10.50
C PHE A 100 5.40 -21.29 -10.30
N THR A 101 5.33 -20.50 -11.35
CA THR A 101 5.54 -19.06 -11.35
C THR A 101 4.24 -18.36 -11.70
N VAL A 102 3.68 -17.66 -10.71
CA VAL A 102 2.41 -16.93 -10.85
C VAL A 102 2.51 -15.90 -11.97
N GLY A 103 1.47 -15.85 -12.81
CA GLY A 103 1.39 -14.95 -13.96
C GLY A 103 2.23 -15.36 -15.17
N LYS A 104 3.01 -16.44 -15.08
CA LYS A 104 3.80 -16.99 -16.21
C LYS A 104 3.39 -18.40 -16.58
N ASP A 105 3.22 -19.27 -15.59
CA ASP A 105 2.87 -20.66 -15.80
C ASP A 105 1.35 -20.84 -15.89
N ASP A 106 0.93 -21.83 -16.69
CA ASP A 106 -0.47 -22.21 -16.87
C ASP A 106 -0.88 -23.26 -15.81
N PRO A 107 -1.84 -22.96 -14.91
CA PRO A 107 -2.31 -23.91 -13.91
C PRO A 107 -2.78 -25.24 -14.50
N ALA A 108 -3.40 -25.22 -15.69
CA ALA A 108 -3.93 -26.42 -16.35
C ALA A 108 -2.85 -27.40 -16.81
N LYS A 109 -1.59 -26.98 -16.80
CA LYS A 109 -0.44 -27.78 -17.23
C LYS A 109 0.58 -27.99 -16.12
N SER A 110 0.75 -26.98 -15.26
CA SER A 110 1.88 -26.87 -14.35
C SER A 110 1.49 -27.01 -12.87
N TRP A 111 0.20 -27.04 -12.54
CA TRP A 111 -0.26 -27.21 -11.16
C TRP A 111 -1.17 -28.42 -11.02
N PRO A 112 -0.73 -29.51 -10.39
CA PRO A 112 -1.58 -30.69 -10.22
C PRO A 112 -2.72 -30.40 -9.25
N PHE A 113 -3.90 -30.97 -9.50
CA PHE A 113 -5.03 -30.86 -8.57
C PHE A 113 -4.80 -31.52 -7.20
N ILE A 114 -3.72 -32.28 -7.06
CA ILE A 114 -3.43 -33.13 -5.91
C ILE A 114 -1.96 -33.05 -5.53
N HIS A 115 -1.72 -33.04 -4.22
CA HIS A 115 -0.39 -33.16 -3.63
C HIS A 115 -0.21 -34.60 -3.12
N PRO A 116 0.65 -35.42 -3.74
CA PRO A 116 0.88 -36.78 -3.27
C PRO A 116 1.53 -36.77 -1.89
N GLY A 117 0.97 -37.53 -0.96
CA GLY A 117 1.49 -37.72 0.39
C GLY A 117 2.37 -38.98 0.49
N PRO A 118 3.36 -39.00 1.38
CA PRO A 118 4.21 -40.18 1.61
C PRO A 118 3.41 -41.41 2.11
N ASP A 119 2.23 -41.21 2.70
CA ASP A 119 1.35 -42.29 3.16
C ASP A 119 0.42 -42.85 2.05
N ASP A 120 0.33 -42.19 0.88
CA ASP A 120 -0.46 -42.67 -0.27
C ASP A 120 0.07 -44.01 -0.83
N VAL A 121 1.29 -44.38 -0.43
CA VAL A 121 1.96 -45.64 -0.74
C VAL A 121 1.15 -46.85 -0.33
N ARG A 122 0.33 -46.74 0.73
CA ARG A 122 -0.50 -47.86 1.20
C ARG A 122 -1.52 -48.31 0.14
N ALA A 123 -1.89 -47.42 -0.79
CA ALA A 123 -2.76 -47.74 -1.92
C ALA A 123 -1.98 -48.21 -3.17
N ARG A 124 -0.73 -47.78 -3.36
CA ARG A 124 0.10 -48.14 -4.54
C ARG A 124 1.60 -48.10 -4.19
N PRO A 125 2.28 -49.25 -4.03
CA PRO A 125 3.70 -49.30 -3.71
C PRO A 125 4.52 -48.98 -4.96
N ARG A 126 4.70 -47.69 -5.27
CA ARG A 126 5.71 -47.22 -6.22
C ARG A 126 6.58 -46.19 -5.51
N ALA A 127 7.90 -46.37 -5.59
CA ALA A 127 8.90 -45.54 -4.91
C ALA A 127 8.70 -44.03 -5.10
N HIS A 128 8.12 -43.62 -6.24
CA HIS A 128 7.83 -42.22 -6.51
C HIS A 128 6.80 -41.61 -5.55
N TYR A 129 5.84 -42.37 -5.01
CA TYR A 129 4.82 -41.86 -4.08
C TYR A 129 5.27 -41.93 -2.61
N SER A 130 6.40 -42.59 -2.32
CA SER A 130 6.93 -42.77 -0.96
C SER A 130 7.83 -41.64 -0.51
N LYS A 131 8.11 -40.67 -1.39
CA LYS A 131 8.96 -39.51 -1.08
C LYS A 131 8.11 -38.28 -0.79
N THR A 132 8.71 -37.31 -0.11
CA THR A 132 8.17 -35.96 -0.01
C THR A 132 8.22 -35.28 -1.38
N HIS A 133 7.11 -34.64 -1.77
CA HIS A 133 6.99 -33.88 -3.01
C HIS A 133 6.93 -32.38 -2.71
N PRO A 134 8.03 -31.62 -2.78
CA PRO A 134 7.98 -30.18 -2.53
C PRO A 134 7.28 -29.45 -3.68
N PHE A 135 6.41 -28.50 -3.36
CA PHE A 135 5.75 -27.62 -4.32
C PHE A 135 6.32 -26.21 -4.12
N ALA A 136 6.99 -25.68 -5.14
CA ALA A 136 7.56 -24.34 -5.09
C ALA A 136 6.66 -23.36 -5.86
N VAL A 137 6.20 -22.31 -5.20
CA VAL A 137 5.47 -21.19 -5.81
C VAL A 137 6.36 -19.95 -5.82
N ARG A 138 6.52 -19.32 -6.98
CA ARG A 138 7.23 -18.06 -7.17
C ARG A 138 6.27 -17.01 -7.67
N PHE A 139 6.34 -15.82 -7.09
CA PHE A 139 5.55 -14.67 -7.50
C PHE A 139 6.35 -13.41 -7.24
N ASP A 140 6.09 -12.39 -8.06
CA ASP A 140 6.74 -11.09 -7.94
C ASP A 140 5.88 -10.17 -7.06
N LEU A 141 6.52 -9.41 -6.18
CA LEU A 141 5.87 -8.37 -5.39
C LEU A 141 6.35 -7.01 -5.89
N PRO A 142 5.44 -6.08 -6.22
CA PRO A 142 5.83 -4.76 -6.74
C PRO A 142 6.56 -3.92 -5.69
N GLU A 143 6.26 -4.13 -4.42
CA GLU A 143 6.87 -3.45 -3.29
C GLU A 143 7.12 -4.44 -2.14
N GLN A 144 7.91 -4.02 -1.15
CA GLN A 144 8.15 -4.83 0.04
C GLN A 144 6.81 -5.09 0.77
N PRO A 145 6.47 -6.37 1.05
CA PRO A 145 5.21 -6.70 1.71
C PRO A 145 5.16 -6.12 3.12
N LYS A 146 4.05 -5.48 3.46
CA LYS A 146 3.79 -4.91 4.80
C LYS A 146 2.45 -5.41 5.30
N GLY A 147 2.37 -5.69 6.60
CA GLY A 147 1.15 -6.17 7.25
C GLY A 147 1.15 -7.68 7.48
N ILE A 148 -0.05 -8.23 7.63
CA ILE A 148 -0.29 -9.66 7.91
C ILE A 148 -0.74 -10.32 6.62
N PHE A 149 -0.20 -11.50 6.34
CA PHE A 149 -0.56 -12.33 5.18
C PHE A 149 -1.07 -13.68 5.66
N THR A 150 -2.05 -14.21 4.95
CA THR A 150 -2.59 -15.55 5.12
C THR A 150 -2.38 -16.33 3.83
N LEU A 151 -2.11 -17.63 3.96
CA LEU A 151 -1.97 -18.56 2.86
C LEU A 151 -3.03 -19.64 2.96
#